data_AF-A0A519URT1-F1
#
_entry.id   AF-A0A519URT1-F1
#
_cell.length_a   1.000
_cell.length_b   1.000
_cell.length_c   1.000
_cell.angle_alpha   90.00
_cell.angle_beta   90.00
_cell.angle_gamma   90.00
#
_symmetry.space_group_name_H-M   'P 1'
#
loop_
_entity.id
_entity.type
_entity.pdbx_description
1 polymer ?
#
loop_
_entity_poly.entity_id
_entity_poly.type
_entity_poly.pdbx_seq_one_letter_code
_entity_poly.pdbx_strand_id
1 'polypeptide(L)'
;VMRLAPLGAFGGMAFTIGKYGLRSLLPLGQLMLVVYATMALFIFGVLGGVMRYYGLSLWRFLGFIKEEILLVLGTSSSESALPRMIDKLERYGCSRSVAGLVVPTGYSFNLDGTSIYLSIAAIFLAQAFHLNLSLGQQLSLIGILMLTSKGAAGVTGSGFIVLASTLAATRVIPVEGVALLLGVDRFMSEARAITNVIGNGVATLVIAKSEGEFDENRHQQALRGPAAPETQPPSAVAELPLVRRPAPAGITE
;
A
#
# COMPACT_ATOMS: atom_id res chain seq x y z
N VAL A 1 -9.23 3.67 18.42
CA VAL A 1 -9.93 3.05 17.26
C VAL A 1 -9.52 1.59 17.04
N MET A 2 -8.24 1.26 16.79
CA MET A 2 -7.80 -0.14 16.54
C MET A 2 -8.21 -1.17 17.62
N ARG A 3 -8.22 -0.80 18.92
CA ARG A 3 -8.67 -1.70 20.00
C ARG A 3 -10.15 -2.10 19.91
N LEU A 4 -10.98 -1.29 19.24
CA LEU A 4 -12.41 -1.53 19.05
C LEU A 4 -12.71 -2.28 17.75
N ALA A 5 -11.71 -2.46 16.87
CA ALA A 5 -11.91 -3.13 15.58
C ALA A 5 -12.44 -4.58 15.69
N PRO A 6 -12.01 -5.40 16.67
CA PRO A 6 -12.58 -6.74 16.85
C PRO A 6 -14.08 -6.71 17.19
N LEU A 7 -14.50 -5.74 18.02
CA LEU A 7 -15.91 -5.55 18.37
C LEU A 7 -16.73 -5.09 17.17
N GLY A 8 -16.17 -4.21 16.33
CA GLY A 8 -16.80 -3.77 15.08
C GLY A 8 -16.96 -4.93 14.08
N ALA A 9 -15.94 -5.76 13.91
CA ALA A 9 -16.00 -6.95 13.06
C ALA A 9 -17.03 -7.97 13.57
N PHE A 10 -17.04 -8.23 14.89
CA PHE A 10 -18.04 -9.09 15.51
C PHE A 10 -19.46 -8.55 15.30
N GLY A 11 -19.69 -7.26 15.55
CA GLY A 11 -20.99 -6.61 15.35
C GLY A 11 -21.43 -6.64 13.88
N GLY A 12 -20.51 -6.40 12.94
CA GLY A 12 -20.78 -6.50 11.50
C GLY A 12 -21.18 -7.92 11.08
N MET A 13 -20.46 -8.93 11.55
CA MET A 13 -20.78 -10.34 11.27
C MET A 13 -22.09 -10.77 11.91
N ALA A 14 -22.33 -10.39 13.17
CA ALA A 14 -23.59 -10.66 13.87
C ALA A 14 -24.78 -10.01 13.17
N PHE A 15 -24.64 -8.75 12.72
CA PHE A 15 -25.65 -8.05 11.94
C PHE A 15 -25.93 -8.74 10.60
N THR A 16 -24.88 -9.08 9.85
CA THR A 16 -25.02 -9.74 8.55
C THR A 16 -25.74 -11.09 8.69
N ILE A 17 -25.34 -11.92 9.65
CA ILE A 17 -25.97 -13.22 9.91
C ILE A 17 -27.39 -13.05 10.43
N GLY A 18 -27.63 -12.10 11.33
CA GLY A 18 -28.95 -11.84 11.91
C GLY A 18 -29.97 -11.32 10.89
N LYS A 19 -29.55 -10.43 9.99
CA LYS A 19 -30.43 -9.80 8.99
C LYS A 19 -30.58 -10.62 7.70
N TYR A 20 -29.49 -11.21 7.20
CA TYR A 20 -29.45 -11.89 5.90
C TYR A 20 -29.31 -13.42 6.00
N GLY A 21 -29.16 -13.95 7.22
CA GLY A 21 -29.07 -15.39 7.49
C GLY A 21 -27.71 -16.00 7.17
N LEU A 22 -27.48 -17.22 7.65
CA LEU A 22 -26.24 -17.98 7.42
C LEU A 22 -25.95 -18.25 5.94
N ARG A 23 -26.98 -18.35 5.09
CA ARG A 23 -26.83 -18.57 3.65
C ARG A 23 -26.10 -17.42 2.95
N SER A 24 -26.16 -16.20 3.50
CA SER A 24 -25.45 -15.03 2.95
C SER A 24 -23.92 -15.12 3.06
N LEU A 25 -23.40 -15.96 3.94
CA LEU A 25 -21.95 -16.14 4.12
C LEU A 25 -21.27 -16.71 2.87
N LEU A 26 -21.96 -17.55 2.09
CA LEU A 26 -21.36 -18.17 0.91
C LEU A 26 -21.08 -17.14 -0.20
N PRO A 27 -22.06 -16.33 -0.66
CA PRO A 27 -21.78 -15.23 -1.60
C PRO A 27 -20.72 -14.24 -1.09
N LEU A 28 -20.71 -13.95 0.21
CA LEU A 28 -19.70 -13.06 0.80
C LEU A 28 -18.30 -13.68 0.82
N GLY A 29 -18.20 -14.98 1.09
CA GLY A 29 -16.95 -15.72 0.96
C GLY A 29 -16.45 -15.75 -0.49
N GLN A 30 -17.35 -15.92 -1.47
CA GLN A 30 -17.02 -15.83 -2.90
C GLN A 30 -16.53 -14.43 -3.27
N LEU A 31 -17.20 -13.38 -2.79
CA LEU A 31 -16.75 -12.00 -2.97
C LEU A 31 -15.31 -11.81 -2.44
N MET A 32 -15.06 -12.23 -1.20
CA MET A 32 -13.72 -12.12 -0.60
C MET A 32 -12.68 -12.86 -1.43
N LEU A 33 -12.99 -14.08 -1.87
CA LEU A 33 -12.09 -14.88 -2.70
C LEU A 33 -11.77 -14.17 -4.03
N VAL A 34 -12.77 -13.61 -4.70
CA VAL A 34 -12.58 -12.88 -5.97
C VAL A 34 -11.73 -11.62 -5.76
N VAL A 35 -11.98 -10.86 -4.69
CA VAL A 35 -11.17 -9.69 -4.34
C VAL A 35 -9.72 -10.07 -4.09
N TYR A 36 -9.48 -11.09 -3.25
CA TYR A 36 -8.13 -11.54 -2.92
C TYR A 36 -7.39 -12.14 -4.12
N ALA A 37 -8.07 -12.94 -4.93
CA ALA A 37 -7.50 -13.48 -6.16
C ALA A 37 -7.13 -12.36 -7.15
N THR A 38 -7.98 -11.34 -7.29
CA THR A 38 -7.71 -10.20 -8.17
C THR A 38 -6.53 -9.37 -7.68
N MET A 39 -6.45 -9.10 -6.37
CA MET A 39 -5.31 -8.40 -5.77
C MET A 39 -4.02 -9.21 -5.90
N ALA A 40 -4.07 -10.52 -5.68
CA ALA A 40 -2.91 -11.39 -5.88
C ALA A 40 -2.46 -11.41 -7.34
N LEU A 41 -3.39 -11.50 -8.29
CA LEU A 41 -3.10 -11.41 -9.73
C LEU A 41 -2.47 -10.05 -10.09
N PHE A 42 -2.99 -8.96 -9.54
CA PHE A 42 -2.43 -7.63 -9.73
C PHE A 42 -1.00 -7.53 -9.17
N ILE A 43 -0.77 -7.97 -7.93
CA ILE A 43 0.55 -7.92 -7.29
C ILE A 43 1.55 -8.81 -8.03
N PHE A 44 1.26 -10.10 -8.21
CA PHE A 44 2.24 -11.05 -8.74
C PHE A 44 2.31 -11.05 -10.27
N GLY A 45 1.20 -10.79 -10.95
CA GLY A 45 1.14 -10.72 -12.41
C GLY A 45 1.56 -9.35 -12.94
N VAL A 46 0.82 -8.30 -12.56
CA VAL A 46 1.04 -6.94 -13.10
C VAL A 46 2.27 -6.30 -12.48
N LEU A 47 2.31 -6.07 -11.15
CA LEU A 47 3.46 -5.44 -10.50
C LEU A 47 4.71 -6.31 -10.59
N GLY A 48 4.55 -7.64 -10.51
CA GLY A 48 5.63 -8.60 -10.73
C GLY A 48 6.22 -8.50 -12.14
N GLY A 49 5.37 -8.39 -13.16
CA GLY A 49 5.80 -8.15 -14.55
C GLY A 49 6.53 -6.83 -14.72
N VAL A 50 6.02 -5.74 -14.13
CA VAL A 50 6.67 -4.42 -14.15
C VAL A 50 8.04 -4.47 -13.47
N MET A 51 8.13 -5.03 -12.27
CA MET A 51 9.40 -5.20 -11.56
C MET A 51 10.42 -5.99 -12.38
N ARG A 52 9.97 -7.09 -13.02
CA ARG A 52 10.81 -7.93 -13.89
C ARG A 52 11.35 -7.13 -15.07
N TYR A 53 10.53 -6.28 -15.69
CA TYR A 53 10.93 -5.41 -16.80
C TYR A 53 12.05 -4.43 -16.39
N TYR A 54 11.99 -3.89 -15.18
CA TYR A 54 13.03 -3.02 -14.60
C TYR A 54 14.21 -3.78 -13.97
N GLY A 55 14.31 -5.10 -14.19
CA GLY A 55 15.39 -5.94 -13.68
C GLY A 55 15.38 -6.15 -12.16
N LEU A 56 14.26 -5.88 -11.49
CA LEU A 56 14.09 -6.06 -10.05
C LEU A 56 13.26 -7.32 -9.76
N SER A 57 13.44 -7.89 -8.57
CA SER A 57 12.66 -9.05 -8.11
C SER A 57 11.58 -8.62 -7.14
N LEU A 58 10.31 -8.87 -7.50
CA LEU A 58 9.18 -8.64 -6.59
C LEU A 58 9.33 -9.44 -5.29
N TRP A 59 9.75 -10.71 -5.37
CA TRP A 59 9.91 -11.56 -4.17
C TRP A 59 10.92 -11.00 -3.18
N ARG A 60 12.07 -10.52 -3.68
CA ARG A 60 13.08 -9.87 -2.83
C ARG A 60 12.56 -8.59 -2.22
N PHE A 61 11.82 -7.80 -2.99
CA PHE A 61 11.19 -6.58 -2.51
C PHE A 61 10.19 -6.87 -1.39
N LEU A 62 9.26 -7.81 -1.59
CA LEU A 62 8.29 -8.23 -0.58
C LEU A 62 8.98 -8.74 0.69
N GLY A 63 10.07 -9.51 0.56
CA GLY A 63 10.87 -9.95 1.69
C GLY A 63 11.52 -8.79 2.45
N PHE A 64 11.94 -7.75 1.75
CA PHE A 64 12.54 -6.55 2.33
C PHE A 64 11.53 -5.68 3.08
N ILE A 65 10.32 -5.50 2.54
CA ILE A 65 9.22 -4.73 3.17
C ILE A 65 8.28 -5.58 4.05
N LYS A 66 8.70 -6.78 4.44
CA LYS A 66 7.85 -7.73 5.20
C LYS A 66 7.31 -7.14 6.50
N GLU A 67 8.09 -6.30 7.17
CA GLU A 67 7.71 -5.69 8.44
C GLU A 67 6.60 -4.64 8.25
N GLU A 68 6.63 -3.91 7.14
CA GLU A 68 5.63 -2.92 6.76
C GLU A 68 4.35 -3.63 6.33
N ILE A 69 4.45 -4.75 5.61
CA ILE A 69 3.30 -5.60 5.29
C ILE A 69 2.65 -6.12 6.58
N LEU A 70 3.44 -6.62 7.54
CA LEU A 70 2.93 -7.08 8.84
C LEU A 70 2.33 -5.95 9.67
N LEU A 71 2.94 -4.76 9.65
CA LEU A 71 2.39 -3.59 10.30
C LEU A 71 1.04 -3.20 9.72
N VAL A 72 0.93 -3.13 8.40
CA VAL A 72 -0.31 -2.82 7.68
C VAL A 72 -1.36 -3.90 7.88
N LEU A 73 -0.97 -5.17 7.94
CA LEU A 73 -1.88 -6.26 8.29
C LEU A 73 -2.48 -6.05 9.68
N GLY A 74 -1.65 -5.69 10.67
CA GLY A 74 -2.10 -5.46 12.04
C GLY A 74 -2.94 -4.19 12.23
N THR A 75 -2.65 -3.13 11.48
CA THR A 75 -3.34 -1.83 11.59
C THR A 75 -4.51 -1.67 10.63
N SER A 76 -4.52 -2.46 9.55
CA SER A 76 -5.36 -2.29 8.36
C SER A 76 -5.25 -0.91 7.69
N SER A 77 -4.16 -0.17 7.93
CA SER A 77 -3.94 1.18 7.43
C SER A 77 -2.61 1.29 6.70
N SER A 78 -2.65 1.76 5.45
CA SER A 78 -1.45 2.02 4.67
C SER A 78 -0.66 3.21 5.23
N GLU A 79 -1.32 4.14 5.98
CA GLU A 79 -0.67 5.32 6.58
C GLU A 79 0.39 4.92 7.59
N SER A 80 0.07 3.86 8.33
CA SER A 80 0.88 3.41 9.46
C SER A 80 2.30 3.01 9.02
N ALA A 81 2.45 2.62 7.75
CA ALA A 81 3.74 2.25 7.17
C ALA A 81 4.42 3.40 6.41
N LEU A 82 3.78 4.55 6.18
CA LEU A 82 4.29 5.58 5.28
C LEU A 82 5.69 6.07 5.64
N PRO A 83 6.01 6.48 6.90
CA PRO A 83 7.35 6.94 7.25
C PRO A 83 8.40 5.83 7.08
N ARG A 84 8.07 4.62 7.57
CA ARG A 84 8.96 3.46 7.48
C ARG A 84 9.21 3.03 6.03
N MET A 85 8.21 3.20 5.17
CA MET A 85 8.31 2.85 3.75
C MET A 85 9.27 3.79 3.03
N ILE A 86 9.23 5.10 3.31
CA ILE A 86 10.20 6.07 2.76
C ILE A 86 11.62 5.67 3.16
N ASP A 87 11.87 5.43 4.45
CA ASP A 87 13.19 5.05 4.97
C ASP A 87 13.66 3.69 4.42
N LYS A 88 12.75 2.75 4.17
CA LYS A 88 13.09 1.46 3.57
C LYS A 88 13.42 1.60 2.10
N LEU A 89 12.64 2.35 1.32
CA LEU A 89 12.91 2.53 -0.10
C LEU A 89 14.22 3.28 -0.33
N GLU A 90 14.56 4.24 0.53
CA GLU A 90 15.87 4.89 0.49
C GLU A 90 17.01 3.89 0.73
N ARG A 91 16.86 3.01 1.74
CA ARG A 91 17.82 1.93 2.00
C ARG A 91 17.86 0.88 0.89
N TYR A 92 16.76 0.67 0.19
CA TYR A 92 16.66 -0.31 -0.89
C TYR A 92 17.32 0.16 -2.19
N GLY A 93 17.61 1.46 -2.31
CA GLY A 93 18.33 2.03 -3.44
C GLY A 93 17.71 3.31 -4.00
N CYS A 94 16.49 3.70 -3.64
CA CYS A 94 15.90 4.95 -4.13
C CYS A 94 16.61 6.17 -3.52
N SER A 95 16.70 7.28 -4.27
CA SER A 95 17.06 8.55 -3.66
C SER A 95 15.96 9.04 -2.70
N ARG A 96 16.38 9.81 -1.68
CA ARG A 96 15.44 10.38 -0.71
C ARG A 96 14.42 11.32 -1.35
N SER A 97 14.80 12.01 -2.43
CA SER A 97 13.91 12.88 -3.19
C SER A 97 12.76 12.08 -3.82
N VAL A 98 13.08 11.00 -4.54
CA VAL A 98 12.08 10.15 -5.18
C VAL A 98 11.18 9.49 -4.15
N ALA A 99 11.75 8.86 -3.11
CA ALA A 99 10.96 8.21 -2.06
C ALA A 99 10.07 9.21 -1.29
N GLY A 100 10.61 10.39 -0.98
CA GLY A 100 9.91 11.45 -0.24
C GLY A 100 8.78 12.11 -1.03
N LEU A 101 8.77 12.02 -2.35
CA LEU A 101 7.70 12.54 -3.20
C LEU A 101 6.70 11.44 -3.62
N VAL A 102 7.20 10.34 -4.16
CA VAL A 102 6.34 9.31 -4.78
C VAL A 102 5.53 8.55 -3.74
N VAL A 103 6.08 8.25 -2.57
CA VAL A 103 5.35 7.50 -1.53
C VAL A 103 4.18 8.32 -0.97
N PRO A 104 4.35 9.59 -0.53
CA PRO A 104 3.22 10.40 -0.07
C PRO A 104 2.18 10.68 -1.17
N THR A 105 2.62 10.97 -2.40
CA THR A 105 1.69 11.18 -3.51
C THR A 105 0.90 9.91 -3.83
N GLY A 106 1.57 8.75 -3.89
CA GLY A 106 0.93 7.46 -4.12
C GLY A 106 -0.02 7.06 -3.00
N TYR A 107 0.25 7.46 -1.76
CA TYR A 107 -0.66 7.19 -0.65
C TYR A 107 -2.05 7.81 -0.84
N SER A 108 -2.12 8.98 -1.47
CA SER A 108 -3.39 9.65 -1.79
C SER A 108 -3.95 9.23 -3.15
N PHE A 109 -3.08 9.09 -4.15
CA PHE A 109 -3.50 8.96 -5.55
C PHE A 109 -3.35 7.56 -6.15
N ASN A 110 -2.61 6.65 -5.51
CA ASN A 110 -2.35 5.30 -6.01
C ASN A 110 -2.92 4.21 -5.08
N LEU A 111 -4.24 4.26 -4.90
CA LEU A 111 -5.01 3.33 -4.07
C LEU A 111 -5.54 2.12 -4.87
N ASP A 112 -4.65 1.35 -5.49
CA ASP A 112 -4.99 0.25 -6.40
C ASP A 112 -5.90 -0.82 -5.77
N GLY A 113 -5.55 -1.28 -4.57
CA GLY A 113 -6.35 -2.23 -3.81
C GLY A 113 -7.74 -1.66 -3.51
N THR A 114 -7.83 -0.37 -3.18
CA THR A 114 -9.12 0.30 -2.97
C THR A 114 -9.94 0.30 -4.26
N SER A 115 -9.35 0.64 -5.41
CA SER A 115 -10.04 0.62 -6.70
C SER A 115 -10.54 -0.78 -7.07
N ILE A 116 -9.71 -1.82 -6.92
CA ILE A 116 -10.09 -3.23 -7.15
C ILE A 116 -11.30 -3.61 -6.29
N TYR A 117 -11.24 -3.34 -4.99
CA TYR A 117 -12.33 -3.62 -4.07
C TYR A 117 -13.62 -2.87 -4.46
N LEU A 118 -13.52 -1.56 -4.71
CA LEU A 118 -14.70 -0.73 -4.99
C LEU A 118 -15.44 -1.22 -6.22
N SER A 119 -14.72 -1.52 -7.29
CA SER A 119 -15.29 -2.04 -8.53
C SER A 119 -15.98 -3.39 -8.32
N ILE A 120 -15.29 -4.35 -7.69
CA ILE A 120 -15.85 -5.70 -7.47
C ILE A 120 -17.04 -5.64 -6.50
N ALA A 121 -16.92 -4.88 -5.41
CA ALA A 121 -17.98 -4.72 -4.42
C ALA A 121 -19.24 -4.09 -5.01
N ALA A 122 -19.09 -3.08 -5.87
CA ALA A 122 -20.22 -2.44 -6.55
C ALA A 122 -20.94 -3.41 -7.49
N ILE A 123 -20.19 -4.18 -8.31
CA ILE A 123 -20.80 -5.19 -9.19
C ILE A 123 -21.45 -6.32 -8.39
N PHE A 124 -20.82 -6.75 -7.30
CA PHE A 124 -21.40 -7.74 -6.39
C PHE A 124 -22.72 -7.25 -5.79
N LEU A 125 -22.80 -6.00 -5.34
CA LEU A 125 -24.05 -5.44 -4.82
C LEU A 125 -25.11 -5.35 -5.92
N ALA A 126 -24.75 -4.96 -7.14
CA ALA A 126 -25.69 -4.98 -8.26
C ALA A 126 -26.27 -6.39 -8.48
N GLN A 127 -25.41 -7.42 -8.46
CA GLN A 127 -25.84 -8.82 -8.59
C GLN A 127 -26.68 -9.30 -7.42
N ALA A 128 -26.31 -8.95 -6.18
CA ALA A 128 -27.03 -9.33 -4.96
C ALA A 128 -28.45 -8.73 -4.90
N PHE A 129 -28.64 -7.56 -5.51
CA PHE A 129 -29.94 -6.90 -5.62
C PHE A 129 -30.65 -7.18 -6.96
N HIS A 130 -30.14 -8.12 -7.77
CA HIS A 130 -30.70 -8.48 -9.07
C HIS A 130 -30.84 -7.29 -10.04
N LEU A 131 -29.92 -6.34 -9.96
CA LEU A 131 -29.86 -5.18 -10.84
C LEU A 131 -29.06 -5.52 -12.09
N ASN A 132 -29.74 -5.51 -13.23
CA ASN A 132 -29.10 -5.71 -14.53
C ASN A 132 -28.47 -4.39 -15.01
N LEU A 133 -27.17 -4.23 -14.74
CA LEU A 133 -26.41 -3.11 -15.26
C LEU A 133 -25.92 -3.42 -16.67
N SER A 134 -26.26 -2.55 -17.63
CA SER A 134 -25.65 -2.57 -18.96
C SER A 134 -24.14 -2.34 -18.88
N LEU A 135 -23.39 -2.76 -19.91
CA LEU A 135 -21.93 -2.55 -19.96
C LEU A 135 -21.55 -1.07 -19.77
N GLY A 136 -22.30 -0.16 -20.40
CA GLY A 136 -22.08 1.28 -20.25
C GLY A 136 -22.28 1.76 -18.81
N GLN A 137 -23.30 1.27 -18.11
CA GLN A 137 -23.52 1.58 -16.69
C GLN A 137 -22.41 1.00 -15.81
N GLN A 138 -21.96 -0.23 -16.08
CA GLN A 138 -20.85 -0.85 -15.33
C GLN A 138 -19.56 -0.04 -15.49
N LEU A 139 -19.20 0.34 -16.72
CA LEU A 139 -18.01 1.14 -17.00
C LEU A 139 -18.11 2.55 -16.40
N SER A 140 -19.30 3.16 -16.47
CA SER A 140 -19.54 4.48 -15.87
C SER A 140 -19.41 4.42 -14.34
N LEU A 141 -20.00 3.40 -13.71
CA LEU A 141 -19.90 3.19 -12.27
C LEU A 141 -18.46 2.93 -11.83
N ILE A 142 -17.72 2.09 -12.56
CA ILE A 142 -16.30 1.86 -12.31
C ILE A 142 -15.51 3.17 -12.47
N GLY A 143 -15.75 3.96 -13.51
CA GLY A 143 -15.07 5.25 -13.72
C GLY A 143 -15.33 6.24 -12.58
N ILE A 144 -16.57 6.35 -12.12
CA ILE A 144 -16.92 7.17 -10.95
C ILE A 144 -16.21 6.64 -9.70
N LEU A 145 -16.25 5.33 -9.45
CA LEU A 145 -15.57 4.72 -8.30
C LEU A 145 -14.05 4.90 -8.35
N MET A 146 -13.43 4.85 -9.52
CA MET A 146 -12.00 5.14 -9.69
C MET A 146 -11.70 6.59 -9.32
N LEU A 147 -12.53 7.53 -9.74
CA LEU A 147 -12.38 8.95 -9.40
C LEU A 147 -12.58 9.18 -7.89
N THR A 148 -13.69 8.69 -7.33
CA THR A 148 -14.03 8.89 -5.92
C THR A 148 -13.09 8.13 -4.98
N SER A 149 -12.45 7.05 -5.43
CA SER A 149 -11.44 6.31 -4.66
C SER A 149 -10.29 7.19 -4.19
N LYS A 150 -9.93 8.24 -4.93
CA LYS A 150 -8.85 9.17 -4.56
C LYS A 150 -9.23 10.10 -3.40
N GLY A 151 -10.52 10.16 -3.07
CA GLY A 151 -11.03 10.79 -1.86
C GLY A 151 -10.96 9.90 -0.62
N ALA A 152 -10.58 8.61 -0.75
CA ALA A 152 -10.36 7.75 0.40
C ALA A 152 -9.01 8.09 1.05
N ALA A 153 -9.01 8.51 2.31
CA ALA A 153 -7.77 8.48 3.09
C ALA A 153 -7.30 7.02 3.22
N GLY A 154 -6.01 6.71 3.17
CA GLY A 154 -5.50 5.32 3.26
C GLY A 154 -5.61 4.67 4.65
N VAL A 155 -6.64 5.07 5.42
CA VAL A 155 -7.00 4.59 6.75
C VAL A 155 -8.08 3.51 6.69
N THR A 156 -8.17 2.72 7.76
CA THR A 156 -9.16 1.65 7.88
C THR A 156 -10.60 2.15 7.74
N GLY A 157 -11.38 1.49 6.88
CA GLY A 157 -12.81 1.78 6.69
C GLY A 157 -13.13 2.92 5.70
N SER A 158 -12.15 3.71 5.26
CA SER A 158 -12.38 4.80 4.30
C SER A 158 -12.95 4.31 2.97
N GLY A 159 -12.45 3.19 2.45
CA GLY A 159 -12.94 2.61 1.20
C GLY A 159 -14.40 2.18 1.28
N PHE A 160 -14.87 1.71 2.45
CA PHE A 160 -16.28 1.40 2.66
C PHE A 160 -17.15 2.67 2.66
N ILE A 161 -16.67 3.74 3.29
CA ILE A 161 -17.34 5.05 3.28
C ILE A 161 -17.40 5.61 1.86
N VAL A 162 -16.32 5.51 1.08
CA VAL A 162 -16.31 5.96 -0.31
C VAL A 162 -17.27 5.14 -1.17
N LEU A 163 -17.35 3.82 -0.96
CA LEU A 163 -18.35 2.99 -1.64
C LEU A 163 -19.77 3.49 -1.32
N ALA A 164 -20.10 3.64 -0.04
CA ALA A 164 -21.41 4.10 0.42
C ALA A 164 -21.76 5.47 -0.16
N SER A 165 -20.84 6.44 -0.08
CA SER A 165 -21.02 7.79 -0.62
C SER A 165 -21.20 7.79 -2.13
N THR A 166 -20.43 6.96 -2.85
CA THR A 166 -20.54 6.86 -4.32
C THR A 166 -21.86 6.23 -4.74
N LEU A 167 -22.32 5.18 -4.06
CA LEU A 167 -23.60 4.56 -4.35
C LEU A 167 -24.79 5.48 -4.00
N ALA A 168 -24.69 6.22 -2.89
CA ALA A 168 -25.67 7.25 -2.54
C ALA A 168 -25.75 8.37 -3.59
N ALA A 169 -24.60 8.81 -4.11
CA ALA A 169 -24.53 9.87 -5.12
C ALA A 169 -25.05 9.40 -6.49
N THR A 170 -24.67 8.19 -6.90
CA THR A 170 -25.06 7.64 -8.21
C THR A 170 -26.49 7.12 -8.24
N ARG A 171 -27.05 6.73 -7.08
CA ARG A 171 -28.40 6.15 -6.92
C ARG A 171 -28.67 4.91 -7.80
N VAL A 172 -27.61 4.28 -8.30
CA VAL A 172 -27.70 3.10 -9.18
C VAL A 172 -27.98 1.84 -8.35
N ILE A 173 -27.43 1.76 -7.14
CA ILE A 173 -27.53 0.62 -6.23
C ILE A 173 -28.08 1.14 -4.88
N PRO A 174 -29.07 0.48 -4.27
CA PRO A 174 -29.57 0.84 -2.95
C PRO A 174 -28.43 0.89 -1.91
N VAL A 175 -28.30 2.01 -1.20
CA VAL A 175 -27.18 2.21 -0.27
C VAL A 175 -27.28 1.26 0.93
N GLU A 176 -28.49 0.81 1.25
CA GLU A 176 -28.78 -0.19 2.28
C GLU A 176 -28.06 -1.51 2.00
N GLY A 177 -27.80 -1.80 0.72
CA GLY A 177 -27.03 -2.95 0.28
C GLY A 177 -25.59 -2.95 0.77
N VAL A 178 -25.00 -1.78 1.01
CA VAL A 178 -23.64 -1.66 1.54
C VAL A 178 -23.52 -2.29 2.93
N ALA A 179 -24.60 -2.32 3.71
CA ALA A 179 -24.63 -2.97 5.01
C ALA A 179 -24.40 -4.49 4.95
N LEU A 180 -24.66 -5.13 3.80
CA LEU A 180 -24.34 -6.55 3.57
C LEU A 180 -22.83 -6.80 3.65
N LEU A 181 -22.01 -5.84 3.22
CA LEU A 181 -20.55 -5.93 3.20
C LEU A 181 -19.91 -5.65 4.57
N LEU A 182 -20.66 -5.10 5.52
CA LEU A 182 -20.12 -4.62 6.81
C LEU A 182 -19.37 -5.72 7.57
N GLY A 183 -19.89 -6.95 7.59
CA GLY A 183 -19.27 -8.08 8.27
C GLY A 183 -17.93 -8.51 7.68
N VAL A 184 -17.75 -8.36 6.37
CA VAL A 184 -16.56 -8.82 5.65
C VAL A 184 -15.58 -7.70 5.30
N ASP A 185 -16.00 -6.43 5.37
CA ASP A 185 -15.18 -5.28 5.01
C ASP A 185 -13.88 -5.20 5.82
N ARG A 186 -13.92 -5.58 7.10
CA ARG A 186 -12.72 -5.58 7.95
C ARG A 186 -11.58 -6.40 7.34
N PHE A 187 -11.88 -7.58 6.80
CA PHE A 187 -10.91 -8.48 6.20
C PHE A 187 -10.48 -8.01 4.81
N MET A 188 -11.40 -7.44 4.02
CA MET A 188 -11.06 -6.84 2.73
C MET A 188 -10.22 -5.56 2.90
N SER A 189 -10.39 -4.84 4.00
CA SER A 189 -9.62 -3.65 4.36
C SER A 189 -8.12 -3.92 4.49
N GLU A 190 -7.74 -5.06 5.07
CA GLU A 190 -6.33 -5.43 5.23
C GLU A 190 -5.68 -5.70 3.87
N ALA A 191 -6.35 -6.49 3.02
CA ALA A 191 -5.85 -6.81 1.70
C ALA A 191 -5.72 -5.57 0.80
N ARG A 192 -6.70 -4.64 0.87
CA ARG A 192 -6.61 -3.33 0.20
C ARG A 192 -5.35 -2.59 0.62
N ALA A 193 -5.16 -2.44 1.92
CA ALA A 193 -4.07 -1.65 2.47
C ALA A 193 -2.69 -2.25 2.12
N ILE A 194 -2.55 -3.59 2.16
CA ILE A 194 -1.33 -4.29 1.76
C ILE A 194 -1.06 -4.07 0.27
N THR A 195 -2.07 -4.22 -0.58
CA THR A 195 -1.95 -4.03 -2.04
C THR A 195 -1.48 -2.61 -2.37
N ASN A 196 -2.08 -1.60 -1.72
CA ASN A 196 -1.69 -0.19 -1.91
C ASN A 196 -0.23 0.05 -1.51
N VAL A 197 0.20 -0.49 -0.35
CA VAL A 197 1.58 -0.32 0.14
C VAL A 197 2.59 -0.97 -0.80
N ILE A 198 2.28 -2.17 -1.32
CA ILE A 198 3.13 -2.84 -2.31
C ILE A 198 3.18 -2.05 -3.61
N GLY A 199 2.03 -1.61 -4.13
CA GLY A 199 1.92 -0.81 -5.35
C GLY A 199 2.74 0.48 -5.28
N ASN A 200 2.62 1.23 -4.18
CA ASN A 200 3.37 2.48 -3.97
C ASN A 200 4.88 2.23 -3.89
N GLY A 201 5.28 1.14 -3.23
CA GLY A 201 6.69 0.74 -3.19
C GLY A 201 7.23 0.42 -4.58
N VAL A 202 6.52 -0.40 -5.35
CA VAL A 202 6.90 -0.74 -6.74
C VAL A 202 6.95 0.51 -7.62
N ALA A 203 5.96 1.38 -7.55
CA ALA A 203 5.94 2.65 -8.29
C ALA A 203 7.18 3.51 -7.97
N THR A 204 7.54 3.60 -6.69
CA THR A 204 8.74 4.36 -6.25
C THR A 204 10.02 3.76 -6.85
N LEU A 205 10.16 2.44 -6.86
CA LEU A 205 11.33 1.76 -7.45
C LEU A 205 11.41 1.97 -8.96
N VAL A 206 10.27 1.91 -9.65
CA VAL A 206 10.17 2.14 -11.08
C VAL A 206 10.58 3.57 -11.41
N ILE A 207 10.01 4.57 -10.76
CA ILE A 207 10.36 5.98 -10.98
C ILE A 207 11.84 6.23 -10.67
N ALA A 208 12.36 5.71 -9.56
CA ALA A 208 13.78 5.85 -9.23
C ALA A 208 14.68 5.27 -10.32
N LYS A 209 14.35 4.10 -10.89
CA LYS A 209 15.13 3.54 -12.01
C LYS A 209 14.96 4.32 -13.31
N SER A 210 13.75 4.77 -13.63
CA SER A 210 13.48 5.55 -14.84
C SER A 210 14.21 6.90 -14.85
N GLU A 211 14.32 7.55 -13.69
CA GLU A 211 14.98 8.85 -13.53
C GLU A 211 16.49 8.74 -13.23
N GLY A 212 17.06 7.53 -13.17
CA GLY A 212 18.48 7.33 -12.83
C GLY A 212 18.83 7.58 -11.34
N GLU A 213 17.82 7.70 -10.49
CA GLU A 213 17.89 7.97 -9.05
C GLU A 213 17.87 6.66 -8.21
N PHE A 214 18.36 5.56 -8.78
CA PHE A 214 18.43 4.25 -8.14
C PHE A 214 19.88 3.77 -7.98
N ASP A 215 20.34 3.66 -6.74
CA ASP A 215 21.67 3.19 -6.38
C ASP A 215 21.71 1.65 -6.29
N GLU A 216 22.31 1.04 -7.30
CA GLU A 216 22.47 -0.41 -7.39
C GLU A 216 23.38 -0.97 -6.29
N ASN A 217 24.39 -0.22 -5.81
CA ASN A 217 25.26 -0.69 -4.73
C ASN A 217 24.49 -0.80 -3.41
N ARG A 218 23.72 0.24 -3.07
CA ARG A 218 22.81 0.21 -1.91
C ARG A 218 21.80 -0.92 -2.03
N HIS A 219 21.24 -1.15 -3.21
CA HIS A 219 20.33 -2.26 -3.45
C HIS A 219 20.97 -3.62 -3.14
N GLN A 220 22.18 -3.87 -3.64
CA GLN A 220 22.89 -5.13 -3.36
C GLN A 220 23.22 -5.29 -1.86
N GLN A 221 23.57 -4.20 -1.17
CA GLN A 221 23.78 -4.22 0.28
C GLN A 221 22.49 -4.52 1.05
N ALA A 222 21.38 -3.89 0.67
CA ALA A 222 20.07 -4.09 1.29
C ALA A 222 19.59 -5.54 1.21
N LEU A 223 19.91 -6.25 0.12
CA LEU A 223 19.57 -7.65 -0.07
C LEU A 223 20.44 -8.63 0.72
N ARG A 224 21.66 -8.23 1.14
CA ARG A 224 22.57 -9.08 1.93
C ARG A 224 22.19 -9.15 3.41
N GLY A 225 21.30 -8.27 3.88
CA GLY A 225 20.87 -8.20 5.29
C GLY A 225 21.94 -7.56 6.21
N PRO A 226 21.63 -7.35 7.51
CA PRO A 226 22.54 -6.70 8.44
C PRO A 226 23.66 -7.66 8.88
N ALA A 227 24.67 -7.87 8.02
CA ALA A 227 26.08 -8.06 8.35
C ALA A 227 26.87 -8.54 7.10
N ALA A 228 27.64 -7.62 6.52
CA ALA A 228 29.03 -7.91 6.22
C ALA A 228 29.81 -6.63 6.58
N PRO A 229 30.81 -6.68 7.48
CA PRO A 229 31.64 -5.52 7.74
C PRO A 229 32.28 -5.06 6.42
N GLU A 230 32.22 -3.77 6.13
CA GLU A 230 32.98 -3.17 5.04
C GLU A 230 34.47 -3.44 5.29
N THR A 231 35.06 -4.38 4.56
CA THR A 231 36.49 -4.32 4.27
C THR A 231 36.70 -3.30 3.16
N GLN A 232 36.55 -2.02 3.50
CA GLN A 232 37.19 -0.94 2.76
C GLN A 232 38.24 -0.34 3.70
N PRO A 233 39.55 -0.50 3.43
CA PRO A 233 40.53 0.30 4.15
C PRO A 233 40.21 1.78 3.88
N PRO A 234 40.28 2.65 4.89
CA PRO A 234 39.98 4.07 4.70
C PRO A 234 40.86 4.62 3.59
N SER A 235 40.19 5.20 2.58
CA SER A 235 40.81 6.09 1.60
C SER A 235 41.73 7.04 2.35
N ALA A 236 43.03 7.00 2.02
CA ALA A 236 44.03 7.88 2.59
C ALA A 236 43.52 9.32 2.55
N VAL A 237 43.18 9.85 3.72
CA VAL A 237 42.94 11.28 3.91
C VAL A 237 44.25 11.94 3.53
N ALA A 238 44.23 12.77 2.50
CA ALA A 238 45.35 13.62 2.15
C ALA A 238 45.76 14.39 3.42
N GLU A 239 46.95 14.09 3.95
CA GLU A 239 47.54 14.84 5.05
C GLU A 239 47.62 16.32 4.64
N LEU A 240 46.76 17.14 5.25
CA LEU A 240 46.90 18.58 5.22
C LEU A 240 48.24 18.92 5.91
N PRO A 241 49.10 19.78 5.32
CA PRO A 241 50.37 20.13 5.92
C PRO A 241 50.16 20.73 7.31
N LEU A 242 50.79 20.15 8.33
CA LEU A 242 50.80 20.67 9.69
C LEU A 242 51.31 22.12 9.70
N VAL A 243 50.39 23.06 9.98
CA VAL A 243 50.75 24.45 10.28
C VAL A 243 51.60 24.43 11.55
N ARG A 244 52.90 24.70 11.41
CA ARG A 244 53.82 24.86 12.55
C ARG A 244 53.37 26.07 13.37
N ARG A 245 52.93 25.84 14.61
CA ARG A 245 52.75 26.90 15.60
C ARG A 245 54.12 27.51 15.95
N PRO A 246 54.27 28.84 16.01
CA PRO A 246 55.49 29.45 16.51
C PRO A 246 55.66 29.16 18.02
N ALA A 247 56.90 28.98 18.44
CA ALA A 247 57.28 28.69 19.82
C ALA A 247 56.89 29.85 20.76
N PRO A 248 56.46 29.57 22.01
CA PRO A 248 56.17 30.61 22.98
C PRO A 248 57.46 31.36 23.34
N ALA A 249 57.41 32.69 23.22
CA ALA A 249 58.49 33.57 23.68
C ALA A 249 58.69 33.36 25.19
N GLY A 250 59.90 32.96 25.58
CA GLY A 250 60.30 32.82 26.97
C GLY A 250 60.16 34.15 27.70
N ILE A 251 59.50 34.11 28.85
CA ILE A 251 59.52 35.16 29.85
C ILE A 251 60.83 34.98 30.63
N THR A 252 61.74 35.95 30.52
CA THR A 252 62.86 36.13 31.43
C THR A 252 62.76 37.54 32.02
N GLU A 253 62.51 37.55 33.34
CA GLU A 253 62.61 38.64 34.34
C GLU A 253 61.83 39.95 34.12
#